data_AF-A0A3D3TT52-F1
#
_entry.id   AF-A0A3D3TT52-F1
#
_cell.length_a   1.000
_cell.length_b   1.000
_cell.length_c   1.000
_cell.angle_alpha   90.00
_cell.angle_beta   90.00
_cell.angle_gamma   90.00
#
_symmetry.space_group_name_H-M   'P 1'
#
loop_
_entity.id
_entity.type
_entity.pdbx_description
1 polymer ?
#
loop_
_entity_poly.entity_id
_entity_poly.type
_entity_poly.pdbx_seq_one_letter_code
_entity_poly.pdbx_strand_id
1 'polypeptide(L)'
;MKLGDYLWGGLLLLWAAVLVVPTTREVFMAMTQAYPYISGFFKFFVLATMGDMLGARILHGQWQKTKGLIFKAIIWGIIGMMITLAFTLYS
;
A
#
# COMPACT_ATOMS: atom_id res chain seq x y z
N MET A 1 -17.62 -6.23 -15.38
CA MET A 1 -16.71 -6.17 -14.21
C MET A 1 -15.86 -7.42 -14.23
N LYS A 2 -14.54 -7.28 -14.32
CA LYS A 2 -13.62 -8.42 -14.38
C LYS A 2 -13.32 -8.89 -12.94
N LEU A 3 -13.03 -10.18 -12.73
CA LEU A 3 -12.73 -10.74 -11.41
C LEU A 3 -11.62 -9.97 -10.65
N GLY A 4 -10.67 -9.39 -11.37
CA GLY A 4 -9.61 -8.56 -10.81
C GLY A 4 -10.10 -7.28 -10.12
N ASP A 5 -11.29 -6.78 -10.49
CA ASP A 5 -11.88 -5.55 -9.94
C ASP A 5 -12.33 -5.80 -8.50
N TYR A 6 -12.99 -6.94 -8.29
CA TYR A 6 -13.46 -7.38 -6.98
C TYR A 6 -12.30 -7.75 -6.06
N LEU A 7 -11.26 -8.41 -6.59
CA LEU A 7 -10.07 -8.74 -5.81
C LEU A 7 -9.30 -7.48 -5.39
N TRP A 8 -9.08 -6.54 -6.31
CA TRP A 8 -8.39 -5.29 -6.01
C TRP A 8 -9.21 -4.43 -5.04
N GLY A 9 -10.51 -4.28 -5.29
CA GLY A 9 -11.41 -3.52 -4.41
C GLY A 9 -11.54 -4.14 -3.02
N GLY A 10 -11.61 -5.47 -2.94
CA GLY A 10 -11.66 -6.21 -1.68
C GLY A 10 -10.37 -6.05 -0.85
N LEU A 11 -9.20 -6.08 -1.50
CA LEU A 11 -7.93 -5.84 -0.82
C LEU A 11 -7.84 -4.41 -0.28
N LEU A 12 -8.33 -3.42 -1.02
CA LEU A 12 -8.35 -2.03 -0.58
C LEU A 12 -9.33 -1.82 0.58
N LEU A 13 -10.51 -2.42 0.48
CA LEU A 13 -11.50 -2.45 1.57
C LEU A 13 -10.94 -3.08 2.84
N LEU A 14 -10.17 -4.16 2.72
CA LEU A 14 -9.50 -4.79 3.86
C LEU A 14 -8.51 -3.84 4.53
N TRP A 15 -7.68 -3.15 3.75
CA TRP A 15 -6.76 -2.12 4.27
C TRP A 15 -7.51 -0.98 4.95
N ALA A 16 -8.63 -0.52 4.38
CA ALA A 16 -9.45 0.50 4.99
C ALA A 16 -10.11 0.02 6.29
N ALA A 17 -10.62 -1.22 6.33
CA ALA A 17 -11.25 -1.81 7.50
C ALA A 17 -10.28 -1.91 8.69
N VAL A 18 -9.01 -2.29 8.44
CA VAL A 18 -7.94 -2.32 9.46
C VAL A 18 -7.75 -0.93 10.11
N LEU A 19 -7.96 0.15 9.37
CA LEU A 19 -7.84 1.52 9.90
C LEU A 19 -9.14 2.02 10.55
N VAL A 20 -10.31 1.55 10.11
CA VAL A 20 -11.62 1.98 10.65
C VAL A 20 -11.91 1.32 12.00
N VAL A 21 -11.59 0.03 12.14
CA VAL A 21 -11.85 -0.72 13.38
C VAL A 21 -10.86 -0.27 14.48
N PRO A 22 -11.35 0.16 15.66
CA PRO A 22 -10.50 0.76 16.69
C PRO A 22 -9.45 -0.22 17.24
N THR A 23 -9.82 -1.48 17.48
CA THR A 23 -8.89 -2.49 17.99
C THR A 23 -7.73 -2.77 17.03
N THR A 24 -8.02 -2.88 15.73
CA THR A 24 -6.97 -3.10 14.72
C THR A 24 -6.15 -1.83 14.48
N ARG A 25 -6.76 -0.65 14.61
CA ARG A 25 -6.05 0.64 14.56
C ARG A 25 -5.02 0.74 15.67
N GLU A 26 -5.36 0.38 16.91
CA GLU A 26 -4.42 0.44 18.04
C GLU A 26 -3.23 -0.49 17.82
N VAL A 27 -3.48 -1.74 17.39
CA VAL A 27 -2.42 -2.69 17.04
C VAL A 27 -1.55 -2.14 15.89
N PHE A 28 -2.18 -1.54 14.89
CA PHE A 28 -1.49 -0.93 13.75
C PHE A 28 -0.62 0.27 14.17
N MET A 29 -1.11 1.11 15.08
CA MET A 29 -0.34 2.22 15.64
C MET A 29 0.83 1.72 16.49
N ALA A 30 0.61 0.72 17.36
CA ALA A 30 1.66 0.10 18.17
C ALA A 30 2.77 -0.51 17.29
N MET A 31 2.41 -1.25 16.23
CA MET A 31 3.37 -1.77 15.26
C MET A 31 4.10 -0.66 14.50
N THR A 32 3.41 0.44 14.16
CA THR A 32 4.00 1.59 13.48
C THR A 32 5.01 2.32 14.37
N GLN A 33 4.76 2.38 15.68
CA GLN A 33 5.70 2.96 16.65
C GLN A 33 6.90 2.05 16.91
N ALA A 34 6.68 0.73 17.02
CA ALA A 34 7.76 -0.23 17.25
C ALA A 34 8.68 -0.40 16.04
N TYR A 35 8.10 -0.40 14.83
CA TYR A 35 8.83 -0.62 13.57
C TYR A 35 8.42 0.38 12.48
N PRO A 36 8.75 1.67 12.63
CA PRO A 36 8.31 2.74 11.72
C PRO A 36 8.75 2.49 10.27
N TYR A 37 10.02 2.14 10.04
CA TYR A 37 10.54 1.91 8.69
C TYR A 37 9.93 0.66 8.02
N ILE A 38 9.83 -0.46 8.74
CA ILE A 38 9.26 -1.69 8.20
C ILE A 38 7.77 -1.48 7.91
N SER A 39 7.05 -0.83 8.83
CA SER A 39 5.63 -0.51 8.63
C SER A 39 5.43 0.43 7.43
N GLY A 40 6.30 1.44 7.26
CA GLY A 40 6.32 2.31 6.09
C GLY A 40 6.55 1.54 4.80
N PHE A 41 7.59 0.70 4.77
CA PHE A 41 7.91 -0.15 3.63
C PHE A 41 6.70 -0.95 3.19
N PHE A 42 6.07 -1.70 4.10
CA PHE A 42 4.92 -2.55 3.76
C PHE A 42 3.70 -1.75 3.30
N LYS A 43 3.39 -0.62 3.97
CA LYS A 43 2.27 0.25 3.58
C LYS A 43 2.43 0.75 2.15
N PHE A 44 3.59 1.33 1.82
CA PHE A 44 3.84 1.86 0.48
C PHE A 44 4.04 0.76 -0.56
N PHE A 45 4.69 -0.35 -0.20
CA PHE A 45 4.83 -1.53 -1.06
C PHE A 45 3.47 -2.03 -1.56
N VAL A 46 2.48 -2.15 -0.67
CA VAL A 46 1.16 -2.64 -1.06
C VAL A 46 0.32 -1.52 -1.69
N LEU A 47 0.14 -0.39 -1.02
CA LEU A 47 -0.81 0.64 -1.44
C LEU A 47 -0.37 1.37 -2.72
N ALA A 48 0.92 1.68 -2.88
CA ALA A 48 1.39 2.33 -4.10
C ALA A 48 1.36 1.38 -5.30
N THR A 49 1.67 0.09 -5.10
CA THR A 49 1.50 -0.94 -6.13
C THR A 49 0.05 -1.10 -6.54
N MET A 50 -0.89 -1.07 -5.59
CA MET A 50 -2.32 -1.05 -5.89
C MET A 50 -2.72 0.20 -6.68
N GLY A 51 -2.18 1.37 -6.35
CA GLY A 51 -2.38 2.61 -7.10
C GLY A 51 -1.86 2.51 -8.55
N ASP A 52 -0.65 1.96 -8.75
CA ASP A 52 -0.08 1.71 -10.08
C ASP A 52 -0.95 0.75 -10.90
N MET A 53 -1.45 -0.32 -10.28
CA MET A 53 -2.36 -1.27 -10.91
C MET A 53 -3.67 -0.57 -11.33
N LEU A 54 -4.23 0.29 -10.47
CA LEU A 54 -5.43 1.05 -10.77
C LEU A 54 -5.18 2.07 -11.90
N GLY A 55 -4.06 2.77 -11.87
CA GLY A 55 -3.66 3.72 -12.91
C GLY A 55 -3.52 3.04 -14.28
N ALA A 56 -2.86 1.88 -14.33
CA ALA A 56 -2.75 1.08 -15.56
C ALA A 56 -4.11 0.61 -16.07
N ARG A 57 -5.03 0.25 -15.18
CA ARG A 57 -6.41 -0.10 -15.53
C ARG A 57 -7.17 1.10 -16.12
N ILE A 58 -7.06 2.28 -15.51
CA ILE A 58 -7.72 3.50 -15.98
C ILE A 58 -7.20 3.87 -17.37
N LEU A 59 -5.88 3.75 -17.60
CA LEU A 59 -5.25 4.10 -18.87
C LEU A 59 -5.58 3.13 -20.01
N HIS A 60 -5.56 1.82 -19.74
CA HIS A 60 -5.67 0.78 -20.77
C HIS A 60 -7.05 0.10 -20.83
N GLY A 61 -7.95 0.36 -19.89
CA GLY A 61 -9.28 -0.28 -19.81
C GLY A 61 -9.26 -1.77 -19.45
N GLN A 62 -8.09 -2.35 -19.20
CA GLN A 62 -7.92 -3.77 -18.87
C GLN A 62 -6.77 -3.98 -17.88
N TRP A 63 -6.89 -5.01 -17.04
CA TRP A 63 -5.81 -5.43 -16.15
C TRP A 63 -4.69 -6.06 -16.98
N GLN A 64 -3.64 -5.29 -17.24
CA GLN A 64 -2.40 -5.81 -17.79
C GLN A 64 -1.44 -6.15 -16.64
N LYS A 65 -0.73 -7.28 -16.78
CA LYS A 65 0.41 -7.56 -15.91
C LYS A 65 1.52 -6.59 -16.29
N THR A 66 1.68 -5.52 -15.50
CA THR A 66 2.82 -4.61 -15.65
C THR A 66 4.10 -5.42 -15.46
N LYS A 67 4.90 -5.54 -16.52
CA LYS A 67 6.22 -6.19 -16.42
C LYS A 67 7.05 -5.44 -15.38
N GLY A 68 7.61 -6.17 -14.42
CA GLY A 68 8.39 -5.58 -13.33
C GLY A 68 7.59 -4.97 -12.18
N LEU A 69 6.29 -5.30 -12.03
CA LEU A 69 5.45 -4.81 -10.92
C LEU A 69 6.09 -5.04 -9.54
N ILE A 70 6.72 -6.19 -9.31
CA ILE A 70 7.39 -6.51 -8.04
C ILE A 70 8.59 -5.58 -7.81
N PHE A 71 9.39 -5.28 -8.84
CA PHE A 71 10.50 -4.34 -8.72
C PHE A 71 10.00 -2.92 -8.41
N LYS A 72 8.92 -2.49 -9.06
CA LYS A 72 8.25 -1.22 -8.73
C LYS A 72 7.72 -1.21 -7.30
N ALA A 73 7.12 -2.31 -6.84
CA ALA A 73 6.64 -2.44 -5.47
C ALA A 73 7.77 -2.29 -4.44
N ILE A 74 8.93 -2.90 -4.71
CA ILE A 74 10.13 -2.77 -3.86
C ILE A 74 10.60 -1.31 -3.84
N ILE A 75 10.68 -0.65 -5.00
CA ILE A 75 11.04 0.78 -5.11
C ILE A 75 10.06 1.63 -4.29
N TRP A 76 8.76 1.39 -4.41
CA TRP A 76 7.74 2.06 -3.61
C TRP A 76 7.92 1.82 -2.12
N GLY A 77 8.25 0.61 -1.70
CA GLY A 77 8.55 0.31 -0.31
C GLY A 77 9.76 1.10 0.21
N ILE A 78 10.84 1.18 -0.58
CA ILE A 78 12.03 1.98 -0.21
C ILE A 78 11.68 3.47 -0.10
N ILE A 79 10.90 4.00 -1.05
CA ILE A 79 10.37 5.37 -0.98
C ILE A 79 9.53 5.56 0.28
N GLY A 80 8.70 4.58 0.63
CA GLY A 80 7.94 4.59 1.88
C GLY A 80 8.80 4.71 3.12
N MET A 81 9.92 4.00 3.17
CA MET A 81 10.89 4.13 4.28
C MET A 81 11.46 5.55 4.35
N MET A 82 11.82 6.15 3.21
CA MET A 82 12.32 7.53 3.17
C MET A 82 11.26 8.53 3.64
N ILE A 83 9.99 8.34 3.25
CA ILE A 83 8.87 9.15 3.72
C ILE A 83 8.68 9.01 5.24
N THR A 84 8.75 7.79 5.78
CA THR A 84 8.67 7.59 7.24
C THR A 84 9.82 8.23 8.00
N LEU A 85 11.03 8.23 7.42
CA LEU A 85 12.17 8.95 7.97
C LEU A 85 11.91 10.46 7.98
N ALA A 86 11.43 11.01 6.86
CA ALA A 86 11.09 12.42 6.77
C ALA A 86 10.03 12.81 7.83
N PHE A 87 8.96 12.04 7.96
CA PHE A 87 7.96 12.32 9.00
C PHE A 87 8.56 12.26 10.41
N THR A 88 9.40 11.28 10.72
CA THR A 88 10.07 11.18 12.03
C THR A 88 10.99 12.36 12.31
N LEU A 89 11.64 12.93 11.29
CA LEU A 89 12.55 14.06 11.43
C LEU A 89 11.84 15.42 11.56
N TYR A 90 10.65 15.56 10.97
CA TYR A 90 9.90 16.82 10.90
C TYR A 90 8.64 16.85 11.79
N SER A 91 8.34 15.78 12.53
CA SER A 91 7.26 15.70 13.54
C SER A 91 7.76 16.04 14.92
#